data_AF-A0A6L5YRT5-F1
#
_entry.id   AF-A0A6L5YRT5-F1
#
_cell.length_a   1.000
_cell.length_b   1.000
_cell.length_c   1.000
_cell.angle_alpha   90.00
_cell.angle_beta   90.00
_cell.angle_gamma   90.00
#
_symmetry.space_group_name_H-M   'P 1'
#
loop_
_entity.id
_entity.type
_entity.pdbx_description
1 polymer ?
#
loop_
_entity_poly.entity_id
_entity_poly.type
_entity_poly.pdbx_seq_one_letter_code
_entity_poly.pdbx_strand_id
1 'polypeptide(L)'
;MKKEEELLRDLKEMIKETRNGAMKWKILCQSTEYNDADQKPVVEENGVKWQVDECYVLYQTTYKGKEFLMISYEMIHSTAQKERTTNLIFLPPAGIRFFDVSVLLPYAVECDQMLAYEVHTLWQTLLEEHKKHPELIELDAEPRELTIEDDK
;
A
#
# COMPACT_ATOMS: atom_id res chain seq x y z
N MET A 1 -23.12 6.68 -4.96
CA MET A 1 -21.99 6.92 -4.04
C MET A 1 -20.74 6.62 -4.83
N LYS A 2 -19.72 7.47 -4.75
CA LYS A 2 -18.50 7.23 -5.52
C LYS A 2 -17.68 6.12 -4.88
N LYS A 3 -16.85 5.41 -5.67
CA LYS A 3 -16.11 4.22 -5.23
C LYS A 3 -15.22 4.51 -4.01
N GLU A 4 -14.59 5.67 -4.00
CA GLU A 4 -13.74 6.19 -2.93
C GLU A 4 -14.52 6.48 -1.63
N GLU A 5 -15.75 6.98 -1.72
CA GLU A 5 -16.60 7.24 -0.54
C GLU A 5 -17.07 5.92 0.10
N GLU A 6 -17.41 4.92 -0.72
CA GLU A 6 -17.78 3.58 -0.23
C GLU A 6 -16.59 2.93 0.47
N LEU A 7 -15.41 2.98 -0.17
CA LEU A 7 -14.18 2.44 0.39
C LEU A 7 -13.81 3.11 1.71
N LEU A 8 -13.88 4.45 1.79
CA LEU A 8 -13.58 5.18 3.01
C LEU A 8 -14.46 4.73 4.19
N ARG A 9 -15.77 4.54 3.94
CA ARG A 9 -16.69 4.05 4.97
C ARG A 9 -16.37 2.62 5.38
N ASP A 10 -16.13 1.76 4.41
CA ASP A 10 -15.87 0.35 4.66
C ASP A 10 -14.52 0.17 5.40
N LEU A 11 -13.48 0.95 5.07
CA LEU A 11 -12.21 0.98 5.80
C LEU A 11 -12.39 1.35 7.27
N LYS A 12 -13.18 2.39 7.57
CA LYS A 12 -13.48 2.79 8.96
C LYS A 12 -14.15 1.67 9.76
N GLU A 13 -15.09 0.96 9.14
CA GLU A 13 -15.75 -0.20 9.76
C GLU A 13 -14.74 -1.35 9.95
N MET A 14 -13.97 -1.68 8.92
CA MET A 14 -12.97 -2.75 8.97
C MET A 14 -11.87 -2.49 10.00
N ILE A 15 -11.40 -1.24 10.15
CA ILE A 15 -10.44 -0.85 11.19
C ILE A 15 -11.02 -1.12 12.58
N LYS A 16 -12.27 -0.72 12.81
CA LYS A 16 -12.96 -0.96 14.09
C LYS A 16 -13.08 -2.45 14.38
N GLU A 17 -13.53 -3.25 13.42
CA GLU A 17 -13.68 -4.70 13.60
C GLU A 17 -12.33 -5.42 13.77
N THR A 18 -11.27 -4.93 13.11
CA THR A 18 -9.90 -5.43 13.30
C THR A 18 -9.41 -5.18 14.72
N ARG A 19 -9.62 -3.98 15.28
CA ARG A 19 -9.29 -3.65 16.68
C ARG A 19 -10.05 -4.50 17.70
N ASN A 20 -11.21 -5.02 17.32
CA ASN A 20 -12.01 -5.92 18.16
C ASN A 20 -11.58 -7.39 18.03
N GLY A 21 -10.56 -7.70 17.21
CA GLY A 21 -10.14 -9.07 16.92
C GLY A 21 -11.16 -9.87 16.09
N ALA A 22 -12.09 -9.19 15.41
CA ALA A 22 -13.19 -9.83 14.68
C ALA A 22 -12.86 -10.13 13.21
N MET A 23 -11.71 -9.66 12.71
CA MET A 23 -11.29 -9.82 11.33
C MET A 23 -9.98 -10.58 11.22
N LYS A 24 -9.89 -11.43 10.21
CA LYS A 24 -8.65 -12.08 9.78
C LYS A 24 -8.13 -11.41 8.53
N TRP A 25 -6.82 -11.19 8.48
CA TRP A 25 -6.18 -10.52 7.37
C TRP A 25 -5.02 -11.34 6.83
N LYS A 26 -4.85 -11.29 5.51
CA LYS A 26 -3.62 -11.67 4.83
C LYS A 26 -3.04 -10.42 4.20
N ILE A 27 -1.81 -10.11 4.58
CA ILE A 27 -1.07 -8.93 4.17
C ILE A 27 0.21 -9.37 3.50
N LEU A 28 0.46 -8.85 2.30
CA LEU A 28 1.72 -9.00 1.59
C LEU A 28 2.30 -7.61 1.35
N CYS A 29 3.53 -7.38 1.78
CA CYS A 29 4.27 -6.15 1.59
C CYS A 29 5.49 -6.43 0.72
N GLN A 30 5.71 -5.62 -0.32
CA GLN A 30 6.96 -5.62 -1.08
C GLN A 30 7.48 -4.19 -1.16
N SER A 31 8.71 -3.98 -0.68
CA SER A 31 9.30 -2.65 -0.59
C SER A 31 10.78 -2.68 -0.99
N THR A 32 11.25 -1.57 -1.57
CA THR A 32 12.68 -1.34 -1.82
C THR A 32 13.38 -0.61 -0.68
N GLU A 33 12.63 -0.17 0.34
CA GLU A 33 13.16 0.68 1.43
C GLU A 33 14.38 0.03 2.12
N TYR A 34 14.40 -1.30 2.22
CA TYR A 34 15.45 -2.08 2.87
C TYR A 34 16.62 -2.47 1.95
N ASN A 35 16.57 -2.13 0.66
CA ASN A 35 17.67 -2.38 -0.25
C ASN A 35 18.86 -1.48 0.07
N ASP A 36 20.04 -1.90 -0.37
CA ASP A 36 21.24 -1.05 -0.28
C ASP A 36 21.06 0.21 -1.15
N ALA A 37 21.57 1.34 -0.66
CA ALA A 37 21.34 2.64 -1.30
C ALA A 37 21.89 2.73 -2.73
N ASP A 38 22.93 1.96 -3.05
CA ASP A 38 23.54 1.89 -4.39
C ASP A 38 22.74 1.02 -5.38
N GLN A 39 21.78 0.24 -4.88
CA GLN A 39 20.84 -0.56 -5.70
C GLN A 39 19.55 0.20 -6.02
N LYS A 40 19.32 1.34 -5.36
CA LYS A 40 18.10 2.12 -5.54
C LYS A 40 18.23 3.07 -6.72
N PRO A 41 17.16 3.22 -7.53
CA PRO A 41 17.18 4.16 -8.63
C PRO A 41 17.26 5.61 -8.12
N VAL A 42 17.87 6.46 -8.96
CA VAL A 42 18.02 7.88 -8.70
C VAL A 42 17.46 8.65 -9.88
N VAL A 43 16.53 9.56 -9.61
CA VAL A 43 15.95 10.46 -10.62
C VAL A 43 16.51 11.87 -10.39
N GLU A 44 16.94 12.54 -11.46
CA GLU A 44 17.39 13.93 -11.39
C GLU A 44 16.28 14.87 -11.87
N GLU A 45 15.83 15.76 -10.98
CA GLU A 45 14.81 16.77 -11.28
C GLU A 45 15.30 18.15 -10.85
N ASN A 46 15.32 19.10 -11.79
CA ASN A 46 15.77 20.47 -11.54
C ASN A 46 17.17 20.54 -10.88
N GLY A 47 18.07 19.62 -11.25
CA GLY A 47 19.42 19.52 -10.70
C GLY A 47 19.50 18.91 -9.29
N VAL A 48 18.40 18.37 -8.77
CA VAL A 48 18.36 17.64 -7.49
C VAL A 48 18.23 16.15 -7.76
N LYS A 49 19.12 15.36 -7.16
CA LYS A 49 19.09 13.90 -7.22
C LYS A 49 18.20 13.35 -6.11
N TRP A 50 17.13 12.68 -6.50
CA TRP A 50 16.19 12.02 -5.62
C TRP A 50 16.44 10.53 -5.66
N GLN A 51 16.72 9.92 -4.53
CA GLN A 51 16.66 8.47 -4.40
C GLN A 51 15.18 8.07 -4.39
N VAL A 52 14.83 7.06 -5.17
CA VAL A 52 13.45 6.60 -5.31
C VAL A 52 13.29 5.24 -4.66
N ASP A 53 12.29 5.16 -3.81
CA ASP A 53 11.83 3.94 -3.17
C ASP A 53 10.37 3.68 -3.56
N GLU A 54 9.97 2.42 -3.55
CA GLU A 54 8.57 2.03 -3.69
C GLU A 54 8.13 1.01 -2.64
N CYS A 55 6.84 1.04 -2.30
CA CYS A 55 6.21 0.12 -1.38
C CYS A 55 4.82 -0.28 -1.89
N TYR A 56 4.61 -1.57 -2.11
CA TYR A 56 3.30 -2.16 -2.34
C TYR A 56 2.83 -2.86 -1.08
N VAL A 57 1.54 -2.67 -0.75
CA VAL A 57 0.89 -3.45 0.32
C VAL A 57 -0.44 -3.98 -0.19
N LEU A 58 -0.60 -5.30 -0.14
CA LEU A 58 -1.84 -6.00 -0.42
C LEU A 58 -2.58 -6.27 0.89
N TYR A 59 -3.85 -5.87 0.94
CA TYR A 59 -4.76 -6.09 2.06
C TYR A 59 -5.88 -7.02 1.62
N GLN A 60 -5.91 -8.24 2.16
CA GLN A 60 -6.95 -9.22 1.85
C GLN A 60 -7.70 -9.65 3.11
N THR A 61 -9.03 -9.69 3.02
CA THR A 61 -9.89 -10.22 4.07
C THR A 61 -11.24 -10.70 3.48
N THR A 62 -12.09 -11.29 4.32
CA THR A 62 -13.51 -11.48 4.01
C THR A 62 -14.30 -10.40 4.72
N TYR A 63 -15.04 -9.59 3.97
CA TYR A 63 -15.85 -8.51 4.49
C TYR A 63 -17.26 -8.58 3.92
N LYS A 64 -18.27 -8.50 4.80
CA LYS A 64 -19.71 -8.63 4.44
C LYS A 64 -20.01 -9.87 3.57
N GLY A 65 -19.33 -10.99 3.87
CA GLY A 65 -19.50 -12.27 3.16
C GLY A 65 -18.87 -12.35 1.78
N LYS A 66 -18.04 -11.37 1.39
CA LYS A 66 -17.31 -11.33 0.12
C LYS A 66 -15.82 -11.19 0.36
N GLU A 67 -15.02 -11.66 -0.58
CA GLU A 67 -13.59 -11.38 -0.60
C GLU A 67 -13.37 -9.88 -0.87
N PHE A 68 -12.60 -9.25 0.02
CA PHE A 68 -12.12 -7.89 -0.13
C PHE A 68 -10.63 -7.94 -0.42
N LEU A 69 -10.22 -7.20 -1.46
CA LEU A 69 -8.84 -7.05 -1.87
C LEU A 69 -8.58 -5.57 -2.19
N MET A 70 -7.58 -5.00 -1.54
CA MET A 70 -7.07 -3.66 -1.81
C MET A 70 -5.56 -3.73 -1.95
N ILE A 71 -4.99 -2.96 -2.87
CA ILE A 71 -3.54 -2.77 -2.96
C ILE A 71 -3.27 -1.28 -2.82
N SER A 72 -2.39 -0.90 -1.90
CA SER A 72 -1.80 0.43 -1.88
C SER A 72 -0.42 0.40 -2.52
N TYR A 73 -0.07 1.51 -3.16
CA TYR A 73 1.24 1.76 -3.69
C TYR A 73 1.72 3.12 -3.21
N GLU A 74 2.96 3.15 -2.73
CA GLU A 74 3.65 4.37 -2.34
C GLU A 74 4.96 4.48 -3.12
N MET A 75 5.15 5.61 -3.81
CA MET A 75 6.44 5.99 -4.40
C MET A 75 7.04 7.14 -3.60
N ILE A 76 8.23 6.91 -3.04
CA ILE A 76 8.90 7.82 -2.12
C ILE A 76 10.12 8.39 -2.83
N HIS A 77 10.17 9.71 -2.97
CA HIS A 77 11.35 10.41 -3.43
C HIS A 77 12.01 11.08 -2.23
N SER A 78 13.24 10.68 -1.94
CA SER A 78 14.01 11.19 -0.82
C SER A 78 15.31 11.86 -1.26
N THR A 79 15.68 12.89 -0.50
CA THR A 79 17.01 13.52 -0.48
C THR A 79 17.46 13.56 0.97
N ALA A 80 18.68 14.02 1.23
CA ALA A 80 19.15 14.22 2.60
C ALA A 80 18.33 15.26 3.40
N GLN A 81 17.48 16.08 2.77
CA GLN A 81 16.74 17.17 3.44
C GLN A 81 15.23 17.15 3.21
N LYS A 82 14.74 16.43 2.20
CA LYS A 82 13.34 16.47 1.76
C LYS A 82 12.87 15.09 1.38
N GLU A 83 11.60 14.85 1.63
CA GLU A 83 10.86 13.69 1.17
C GLU A 83 9.56 14.16 0.53
N ARG A 84 9.15 13.48 -0.54
CA ARG A 84 7.80 13.60 -1.10
C ARG A 84 7.32 12.22 -1.49
N THR A 85 6.03 11.98 -1.32
CA THR A 85 5.42 10.68 -1.58
C THR A 85 4.24 10.82 -2.53
N THR A 86 4.05 9.82 -3.39
CA THR A 86 2.85 9.63 -4.21
C THR A 86 2.17 8.35 -3.78
N ASN A 87 0.89 8.45 -3.40
CA ASN A 87 0.09 7.31 -2.95
C ASN A 87 -0.98 6.99 -3.99
N LEU A 88 -1.07 5.71 -4.36
CA LEU A 88 -2.14 5.18 -5.20
C LEU A 88 -2.85 4.05 -4.46
N ILE A 89 -4.16 3.95 -4.67
CA ILE A 89 -5.00 2.91 -4.07
C ILE A 89 -5.74 2.20 -5.21
N PHE A 90 -5.72 0.88 -5.16
CA PHE A 90 -6.35 0.02 -6.16
C PHE A 90 -7.33 -0.94 -5.50
N LEU A 91 -8.47 -1.16 -6.18
CA LEU A 91 -9.42 -2.22 -5.84
C LEU A 91 -9.54 -3.21 -7.01
N PRO A 92 -8.52 -4.08 -7.19
CA PRO A 92 -8.54 -5.07 -8.26
C PRO A 92 -9.46 -6.26 -7.94
N PRO A 93 -9.92 -7.00 -8.96
CA PRO A 93 -10.54 -8.31 -8.76
C PRO A 93 -9.61 -9.28 -8.01
N ALA A 94 -10.18 -10.22 -7.25
CA ALA A 94 -9.42 -11.16 -6.42
C ALA A 94 -8.36 -12.02 -7.15
N GLY A 95 -8.51 -12.20 -8.47
CA GLY A 95 -7.55 -12.91 -9.32
C GLY A 95 -6.33 -12.08 -9.73
N ILE A 96 -6.34 -10.76 -9.49
CA ILE A 96 -5.26 -9.84 -9.85
C ILE A 96 -4.54 -9.43 -8.57
N ARG A 97 -3.37 -10.04 -8.35
CA ARG A 97 -2.54 -9.86 -7.14
C ARG A 97 -1.11 -9.46 -7.50
N PHE A 98 -0.94 -8.79 -8.63
CA PHE A 98 0.36 -8.37 -9.15
C PHE A 98 0.74 -7.00 -8.60
N PHE A 99 1.99 -6.85 -8.18
CA PHE A 99 2.58 -5.57 -7.83
C PHE A 99 3.21 -4.95 -9.08
N ASP A 100 2.37 -4.28 -9.85
CA ASP A 100 2.73 -3.55 -11.07
C ASP A 100 1.69 -2.44 -11.28
N VAL A 101 2.13 -1.18 -11.19
CA VAL A 101 1.23 -0.02 -11.38
C VAL A 101 0.53 -0.06 -12.73
N SER A 102 1.19 -0.44 -13.82
CA SER A 102 0.58 -0.48 -15.17
C SER A 102 -0.58 -1.47 -15.25
N VAL A 103 -0.45 -2.61 -14.56
CA VAL A 103 -1.53 -3.60 -14.44
C VAL A 103 -2.65 -3.11 -13.52
N LEU A 104 -2.32 -2.36 -12.48
CA LEU A 104 -3.25 -1.91 -11.45
C LEU A 104 -4.00 -0.62 -11.80
N LEU A 105 -3.46 0.24 -12.67
CA LEU A 105 -4.02 1.54 -13.07
C LEU A 105 -5.52 1.49 -13.43
N PRO A 106 -6.04 0.51 -14.19
CA PRO A 106 -7.47 0.41 -14.48
C PRO A 106 -8.37 0.24 -13.24
N TYR A 107 -7.81 -0.18 -12.11
CA TYR A 107 -8.51 -0.44 -10.85
C TYR A 107 -8.32 0.68 -9.82
N ALA A 108 -7.62 1.75 -10.20
CA ALA A 108 -7.34 2.88 -9.34
C ALA A 108 -8.62 3.48 -8.75
N VAL A 109 -8.50 3.96 -7.53
CA VAL A 109 -9.50 4.71 -6.79
C VAL A 109 -8.93 6.10 -6.59
N GLU A 110 -9.77 7.13 -6.77
CA GLU A 110 -9.37 8.50 -6.47
C GLU A 110 -8.98 8.58 -4.99
N CYS A 111 -7.70 8.92 -4.74
CA CYS A 111 -7.12 8.90 -3.41
C CYS A 111 -6.98 10.33 -2.90
N ASP A 112 -7.95 10.77 -2.10
CA ASP A 112 -7.83 12.01 -1.35
C ASP A 112 -7.04 11.82 -0.05
N GLN A 113 -6.80 12.93 0.67
CA GLN A 113 -6.06 12.90 1.93
C GLN A 113 -6.75 12.07 3.01
N MET A 114 -8.08 12.01 3.03
CA MET A 114 -8.82 11.24 4.03
C MET A 114 -8.70 9.75 3.77
N LEU A 115 -8.79 9.33 2.50
CA LEU A 115 -8.65 7.94 2.12
C LEU A 115 -7.22 7.45 2.34
N ALA A 116 -6.22 8.24 1.97
CA ALA A 116 -4.81 7.93 2.27
C ALA A 116 -4.58 7.75 3.78
N TYR A 117 -5.16 8.63 4.60
CA TYR A 117 -5.08 8.54 6.05
C TYR A 117 -5.72 7.27 6.62
N GLU A 118 -6.90 6.88 6.12
CA GLU A 118 -7.57 5.65 6.60
C GLU A 118 -6.83 4.39 6.16
N VAL A 119 -6.24 4.36 4.95
CA VAL A 119 -5.38 3.24 4.53
C VAL A 119 -4.14 3.14 5.42
N HIS A 120 -3.50 4.27 5.73
CA HIS A 120 -2.38 4.30 6.68
C HIS A 120 -2.81 3.83 8.08
N THR A 121 -3.98 4.26 8.55
CA THR A 121 -4.54 3.86 9.85
C THR A 121 -4.84 2.36 9.89
N LEU A 122 -5.34 1.79 8.78
CA LEU A 122 -5.52 0.35 8.65
C LEU A 122 -4.17 -0.37 8.74
N TRP A 123 -3.15 0.07 8.00
CA TRP A 123 -1.80 -0.50 8.07
C TRP A 123 -1.25 -0.52 9.49
N GLN A 124 -1.27 0.62 10.19
CA GLN A 124 -0.80 0.70 11.59
C GLN A 124 -1.60 -0.21 12.51
N THR A 125 -2.93 -0.24 12.36
CA THR A 125 -3.80 -1.12 13.14
C THR A 125 -3.44 -2.59 12.91
N LEU A 126 -3.19 -3.01 11.68
CA LEU A 126 -2.80 -4.37 11.34
C LEU A 126 -1.44 -4.75 11.94
N LEU A 127 -0.45 -3.84 11.89
CA LEU A 127 0.85 -4.07 12.52
C LEU A 127 0.75 -4.20 14.04
N GLU A 128 -0.07 -3.38 14.68
CA GLU A 128 -0.33 -3.45 16.12
C GLU A 128 -1.04 -4.75 16.50
N GLU A 129 -2.07 -5.13 15.76
CA GLU A 129 -2.84 -6.35 16.02
C GLU A 129 -2.05 -7.62 15.67
N HIS A 130 -1.19 -7.61 14.64
CA HIS A 130 -0.28 -8.72 14.35
C HIS A 130 0.65 -9.02 15.53
N LYS A 131 1.14 -7.98 16.24
CA LYS A 131 1.98 -8.16 17.43
C LYS A 131 1.24 -8.79 18.60
N LYS A 132 -0.08 -8.57 18.71
CA LYS A 132 -0.91 -9.08 19.82
C LYS A 132 -1.54 -10.44 19.50
N HIS A 133 -2.00 -10.59 18.26
CA HIS A 133 -2.82 -11.68 17.73
C HIS A 133 -2.29 -12.13 16.36
N PRO A 134 -1.09 -12.71 16.27
CA PRO A 134 -0.48 -13.13 15.01
C PRO A 134 -1.32 -14.19 14.27
N GLU A 135 -2.19 -14.93 14.96
CA GLU A 135 -3.12 -15.89 14.38
C GLU A 135 -4.27 -15.25 13.57
N LEU A 136 -4.52 -13.95 13.77
CA LEU A 136 -5.53 -13.19 13.03
C LEU A 136 -4.92 -12.47 11.83
N ILE A 137 -3.62 -12.15 11.86
CA ILE A 137 -2.96 -11.32 10.86
C ILE A 137 -1.76 -12.09 10.28
N GLU A 138 -1.95 -12.71 9.12
CA GLU A 138 -0.84 -13.25 8.33
C GLU A 138 -0.15 -12.08 7.63
N LEU A 139 1.09 -11.79 8.01
CA LEU A 139 1.89 -10.72 7.42
C LEU A 139 3.15 -11.33 6.79
N ASP A 140 3.29 -11.11 5.49
CA ASP A 140 4.49 -11.46 4.73
C ASP A 140 5.10 -10.18 4.16
N ALA A 141 6.43 -10.04 4.29
CA ALA A 141 7.16 -8.85 3.88
C ALA A 141 8.45 -9.25 3.18
N GLU A 142 8.59 -8.84 1.92
CA GLU A 142 9.69 -9.23 1.06
C GLU A 142 10.39 -7.99 0.47
N PRO A 143 11.72 -8.05 0.26
CA PRO A 143 12.42 -7.04 -0.52
C PRO A 143 12.00 -7.11 -1.99
N ARG A 144 12.17 -6.01 -2.71
CA ARG A 144 11.81 -5.89 -4.15
C ARG A 144 12.90 -5.17 -4.92
N GLU A 145 13.04 -5.44 -6.21
CA GLU A 145 13.85 -4.61 -7.12
C GLU A 145 12.94 -3.61 -7.84
N LEU A 146 13.27 -2.31 -7.77
CA LEU A 146 12.61 -1.27 -8.54
C LEU A 146 13.46 -0.93 -9.76
N THR A 147 12.85 -1.05 -10.94
CA THR A 147 13.42 -0.54 -12.19
C THR A 147 12.53 0.60 -12.67
N ILE A 148 13.08 1.80 -12.78
CA ILE A 148 12.40 2.94 -13.41
C ILE A 148 12.80 2.90 -14.89
N GLU A 149 11.82 2.74 -15.78
CA GLU A 149 12.07 2.89 -17.22
C GLU A 149 12.35 4.37 -17.50
N ASP A 150 13.53 4.68 -18.05
CA ASP A 150 13.83 6.01 -18.56
C ASP A 150 12.93 6.29 -19.77
N ASP A 151 11.94 7.18 -19.62
CA ASP A 151 11.22 7.77 -20.74
C ASP A 151 12.23 8.54 -21.61
N LYS A 152 12.72 7.90 -22.68
CA LYS A 152 13.56 8.50 -23.72
C LYS A 152 12.75 9.25 -24.76
#